data_AF-A0A127B8Q6-F1
#
_entry.id   AF-A0A127B8Q6-F1
#
_cell.length_a   1.000
_cell.length_b   1.000
_cell.length_c   1.000
_cell.angle_alpha   90.00
_cell.angle_beta   90.00
_cell.angle_gamma   90.00
#
_symmetry.space_group_name_H-M   'P 1'
#
loop_
_entity.id
_entity.type
_entity.pdbx_description
1 polymer ?
#
loop_
_entity_poly.entity_id
_entity_poly.type
_entity_poly.pdbx_seq_one_letter_code
_entity_poly.pdbx_strand_id
1 'polypeptide(L)'
;MRKPIILILLIIIVATVTLGKALGEFRDVSRSEGNILSTGEFDVRISKDNSRFYDDLRVFKIESLKPGDTKEISFFIKNYGDVPIGNVSLFIFVKDIEDELSPAEKPYDLTPEKGELSSCIIVEKITVNSKDVLDSPTRLSDLVGKEIRLFTGGLKSKETLEVKMTMKLARDAGNECMTDSAEVMMKIVATQ
;
A
#
# COMPACT_ATOMS: atom_id res chain seq x y z
N MET A 1 -20.07 72.37 -45.84
CA MET A 1 -20.97 71.91 -44.75
C MET A 1 -20.58 70.54 -44.15
N ARG A 2 -19.29 70.16 -44.08
CA ARG A 2 -18.84 68.88 -43.47
C ARG A 2 -18.05 69.05 -42.15
N LYS A 3 -17.79 70.29 -41.73
CA LYS A 3 -17.01 70.60 -40.53
C LYS A 3 -17.76 70.50 -39.17
N PRO A 4 -19.09 70.73 -39.05
CA PRO A 4 -19.73 70.67 -37.72
C PRO A 4 -19.96 69.23 -37.22
N ILE A 5 -20.06 68.24 -38.11
CA ILE A 5 -20.32 66.83 -37.74
C ILE A 5 -19.06 66.18 -37.14
N ILE A 6 -17.88 66.47 -37.69
CA ILE A 6 -16.61 65.92 -37.20
C ILE A 6 -16.25 66.53 -35.84
N LEU A 7 -16.59 67.80 -35.61
CA LEU A 7 -16.34 68.48 -34.33
C LEU A 7 -17.23 67.93 -33.20
N ILE A 8 -18.51 67.62 -33.49
CA ILE A 8 -19.41 66.97 -32.52
C ILE A 8 -18.96 65.55 -32.20
N LEU A 9 -18.48 64.79 -33.20
CA LEU A 9 -17.96 63.44 -32.98
C LEU A 9 -16.68 63.43 -32.14
N LEU A 10 -15.80 64.43 -32.30
CA LEU A 10 -14.59 64.56 -31.50
C LEU A 10 -14.89 64.94 -30.03
N ILE A 11 -15.88 65.81 -29.79
CA ILE A 11 -16.29 66.20 -28.43
C ILE A 11 -16.87 65.01 -27.65
N ILE A 12 -17.62 64.13 -28.33
CA ILE A 12 -18.16 62.90 -27.72
C ILE A 12 -17.04 61.91 -27.38
N ILE A 13 -16.02 61.79 -28.23
CA ILE A 13 -14.87 60.89 -28.00
C ILE A 13 -13.94 61.43 -26.90
N VAL A 14 -13.78 62.75 -26.77
CA VAL A 14 -12.99 63.33 -25.66
C VAL A 14 -13.76 63.21 -24.33
N ALA A 15 -15.08 63.41 -24.33
CA ALA A 15 -15.91 63.24 -23.14
C ALA A 15 -15.97 61.79 -22.63
N THR A 16 -15.90 60.78 -23.49
CA THR A 16 -15.81 59.37 -23.08
C THR A 16 -14.43 58.95 -22.57
N VAL A 17 -13.37 59.67 -22.96
CA VAL A 17 -11.99 59.40 -22.49
C VAL A 17 -11.67 60.12 -21.18
N THR A 18 -12.35 61.23 -20.83
CA THR A 18 -12.03 62.04 -19.63
C THR A 18 -12.96 61.84 -18.42
N LEU A 19 -14.10 61.15 -18.55
CA LEU A 19 -15.03 60.89 -17.43
C LEU A 19 -14.84 59.51 -16.75
N GLY A 20 -13.88 58.70 -17.19
CA GLY A 20 -13.64 57.36 -16.62
C GLY A 20 -12.43 57.26 -15.68
N LYS A 21 -11.65 58.33 -15.48
CA LYS A 21 -10.60 58.38 -14.46
C LYS A 21 -11.12 59.16 -13.25
N ALA A 22 -11.60 58.42 -12.26
CA ALA A 22 -11.71 58.74 -10.83
C ALA A 22 -13.10 58.51 -10.24
N LEU A 23 -13.44 57.25 -9.98
CA LEU A 23 -14.11 56.92 -8.72
C LEU A 23 -13.18 55.95 -8.00
N GLY A 24 -12.68 56.40 -6.86
CA GLY A 24 -11.77 55.62 -6.04
C GLY A 24 -12.47 54.36 -5.58
N GLU A 25 -11.88 53.23 -5.93
CA GLU A 25 -12.00 52.06 -5.09
C GLU A 25 -10.63 51.85 -4.46
N PHE A 26 -10.57 51.94 -3.13
CA PHE A 26 -9.62 51.15 -2.39
C PHE A 26 -9.87 49.70 -2.80
N ARG A 27 -9.19 49.23 -3.84
CA ARG A 27 -9.21 47.83 -4.20
C ARG A 27 -8.21 47.13 -3.31
N ASP A 28 -8.66 46.80 -2.10
CA ASP A 28 -8.07 45.69 -1.39
C ASP A 28 -8.33 44.44 -2.22
N VAL A 29 -7.26 43.86 -2.75
CA VAL A 29 -7.30 42.60 -3.43
C VAL A 29 -6.68 41.61 -2.46
N SER A 30 -7.51 41.11 -1.54
CA SER A 30 -7.17 39.90 -0.81
C SER A 30 -7.26 38.74 -1.79
N ARG A 31 -6.11 38.32 -2.31
CA ARG A 31 -6.01 37.03 -2.98
C ARG A 31 -5.66 35.98 -1.97
N SER A 32 -6.53 34.99 -1.89
CA SER A 32 -6.25 33.74 -1.22
C SER A 32 -5.38 32.90 -2.17
N GLU A 33 -4.06 33.10 -2.13
CA GLU A 33 -3.08 32.28 -2.84
C GLU A 33 -2.50 31.25 -1.87
N GLY A 34 -2.33 30.00 -2.30
CA GLY A 34 -2.00 28.89 -1.40
C GLY A 34 -3.22 28.17 -0.81
N ASN A 35 -4.42 28.40 -1.34
CA ASN A 35 -5.59 27.60 -1.00
C ASN A 35 -5.45 26.19 -1.56
N ILE A 36 -5.00 25.27 -0.72
CA ILE A 36 -5.06 23.84 -0.98
C ILE A 36 -6.39 23.35 -0.41
N LEU A 37 -7.35 23.06 -1.29
CA LEU A 37 -8.46 22.20 -0.96
C LEU A 37 -7.95 20.76 -1.06
N SER A 38 -7.44 20.24 0.04
CA SER A 38 -7.11 18.82 0.14
C SER A 38 -8.39 18.06 0.47
N THR A 39 -8.84 17.21 -0.44
CA THR A 39 -9.69 16.08 -0.04
C THR A 39 -8.84 15.18 0.84
N GLY A 40 -9.36 14.75 1.98
CA GLY A 40 -8.56 14.06 2.99
C GLY A 40 -7.61 12.98 2.43
N GLU A 41 -6.46 12.84 3.07
CA GLU A 41 -5.36 11.98 2.69
C GLU A 41 -5.66 10.52 3.05
N PHE A 42 -5.37 9.64 2.09
CA PHE A 42 -5.33 8.20 2.27
C PHE A 42 -3.87 7.80 2.46
N ASP A 43 -3.49 7.38 3.67
CA ASP A 43 -2.10 7.03 4.01
C ASP A 43 -2.10 5.78 4.88
N VAL A 44 -1.44 4.72 4.41
CA VAL A 44 -1.32 3.43 5.10
C VAL A 44 0.14 3.09 5.28
N ARG A 45 0.50 2.82 6.54
CA ARG A 45 1.87 2.51 6.93
C ARG A 45 1.94 1.26 7.78
N ILE A 46 3.11 0.63 7.78
CA ILE A 46 3.34 -0.66 8.42
C ILE A 46 4.40 -0.54 9.53
N SER A 47 4.25 -1.31 10.60
CA SER A 47 5.20 -1.43 11.71
C SER A 47 5.40 -2.89 12.12
N LYS A 48 6.57 -3.26 12.66
CA LYS A 48 6.79 -4.59 13.25
C LYS A 48 6.27 -4.70 14.69
N ASP A 49 6.34 -3.60 15.42
CA ASP A 49 6.24 -3.57 16.89
C ASP A 49 5.28 -2.47 17.38
N ASN A 50 4.58 -1.79 16.46
CA ASN A 50 3.67 -0.67 16.73
C ASN A 50 4.36 0.60 17.23
N SER A 51 5.70 0.70 17.18
CA SER A 51 6.44 1.88 17.68
C SER A 51 6.64 2.94 16.59
N ARG A 52 7.02 2.50 15.39
CA ARG A 52 7.30 3.36 14.22
C ARG A 52 6.73 2.75 12.96
N PHE A 53 6.21 3.61 12.09
CA PHE A 53 5.47 3.23 10.89
C PHE A 53 6.17 3.74 9.63
N TYR A 54 6.28 2.86 8.63
CA TYR A 54 7.01 3.07 7.39
C TYR A 54 6.13 2.74 6.18
N ASP A 55 6.43 3.34 5.03
CA ASP A 55 5.75 3.05 3.76
C ASP A 55 6.22 1.72 3.16
N ASP A 56 7.48 1.35 3.41
CA ASP A 56 8.09 0.07 3.05
C ASP A 56 8.86 -0.51 4.25
N LEU A 57 8.67 -1.80 4.50
CA LEU A 57 9.25 -2.50 5.64
C LEU A 57 9.37 -4.00 5.37
N ARG A 58 10.59 -4.54 5.46
CA ARG A 58 10.79 -5.99 5.56
C ARG A 58 10.23 -6.49 6.88
N VAL A 59 9.07 -7.14 6.89
CA VAL A 59 8.39 -7.57 8.12
C VAL A 59 9.11 -8.72 8.83
N PHE A 60 9.67 -9.67 8.10
CA PHE A 60 10.34 -10.84 8.69
C PHE A 60 11.56 -11.30 7.90
N LYS A 61 12.36 -12.14 8.55
CA LYS A 61 13.41 -12.96 7.95
C LYS A 61 13.41 -14.29 8.72
N ILE A 62 13.22 -15.39 8.03
CA ILE A 62 13.21 -16.73 8.63
C ILE A 62 14.38 -17.49 8.02
N GLU A 63 15.19 -18.12 8.86
CA GLU A 63 16.37 -18.89 8.46
C GLU A 63 16.31 -20.27 9.11
N SER A 64 16.87 -21.27 8.43
CA SER A 64 17.11 -22.61 8.98
C SER A 64 15.86 -23.31 9.52
N LEU A 65 14.75 -23.24 8.77
CA LEU A 65 13.53 -24.00 9.08
C LEU A 65 13.78 -25.51 8.95
N LYS A 66 13.27 -26.28 9.89
CA LYS A 66 13.23 -27.75 9.82
C LYS A 66 11.79 -28.24 9.62
N PRO A 67 11.59 -29.42 9.00
CA PRO A 67 10.25 -29.98 8.85
C PRO A 67 9.49 -30.02 10.17
N GLY A 68 8.29 -29.45 10.17
CA GLY A 68 7.44 -29.30 11.35
C GLY A 68 7.69 -28.05 12.21
N ASP A 69 8.73 -27.26 11.94
CA ASP A 69 8.95 -25.98 12.62
C ASP A 69 7.82 -24.99 12.29
N THR A 70 7.34 -24.30 13.31
CA THR A 70 6.35 -23.23 13.20
C THR A 70 7.00 -21.89 13.52
N LYS A 71 6.68 -20.86 12.74
CA LYS A 71 7.08 -19.47 12.96
C LYS A 71 5.86 -18.56 12.96
N GLU A 72 5.78 -17.71 13.95
CA GLU A 72 4.79 -16.64 14.01
C GLU A 72 5.47 -15.32 13.65
N ILE A 73 4.86 -14.58 12.72
CA ILE A 73 5.26 -13.22 12.36
C ILE A 73 4.12 -12.27 12.70
N SER A 74 4.45 -11.08 13.19
CA SER A 74 3.46 -10.06 13.50
C SER A 74 3.88 -8.71 12.93
N PHE A 75 2.89 -7.93 12.50
CA PHE A 75 3.06 -6.56 12.07
C PHE A 75 1.76 -5.78 12.29
N PHE A 76 1.86 -4.46 12.16
CA PHE A 76 0.77 -3.54 12.40
C PHE A 76 0.54 -2.68 11.17
N ILE A 77 -0.72 -2.47 10.81
CA ILE A 77 -1.14 -1.59 9.71
C ILE A 77 -1.88 -0.41 10.33
N LYS A 78 -1.48 0.82 10.02
CA LYS A 78 -2.10 2.02 10.57
C LYS A 78 -2.64 2.91 9.47
N ASN A 79 -3.84 3.42 9.67
CA ASN A 79 -4.36 4.54 8.90
C ASN A 79 -3.68 5.83 9.40
N TYR A 80 -2.70 6.33 8.66
CA TYR A 80 -2.05 7.60 8.95
C TYR A 80 -2.77 8.79 8.32
N GLY A 81 -3.67 8.52 7.37
CA GLY A 81 -4.53 9.50 6.73
C GLY A 81 -5.60 10.05 7.67
N ASP A 82 -6.35 11.04 7.21
CA ASP A 82 -7.47 11.65 7.92
C ASP A 82 -8.84 11.10 7.47
N VAL A 83 -8.87 10.32 6.38
CA VAL A 83 -10.07 9.64 5.86
C VAL A 83 -10.16 8.20 6.39
N PRO A 84 -11.35 7.72 6.82
CA PRO A 84 -11.54 6.32 7.18
C PRO A 84 -11.29 5.36 6.02
N ILE A 85 -10.61 4.25 6.30
CA ILE A 85 -10.35 3.18 5.33
C ILE A 85 -11.48 2.15 5.41
N GLY A 86 -12.16 1.92 4.29
CA GLY A 86 -13.25 0.94 4.20
C GLY A 86 -12.75 -0.49 4.12
N ASN A 87 -11.68 -0.75 3.37
CA ASN A 87 -11.12 -2.08 3.18
C ASN A 87 -9.60 -2.09 3.25
N VAL A 88 -9.03 -3.16 3.82
CA VAL A 88 -7.59 -3.45 3.79
C VAL A 88 -7.41 -4.89 3.31
N SER A 89 -6.60 -5.06 2.27
CA SER A 89 -6.29 -6.35 1.67
C SER A 89 -4.77 -6.57 1.60
N LEU A 90 -4.36 -7.82 1.79
CA LEU A 90 -2.99 -8.30 1.66
C LEU A 90 -2.87 -9.14 0.38
N PHE A 91 -1.84 -8.87 -0.39
CA PHE A 91 -1.38 -9.72 -1.49
C PHE A 91 0.01 -10.23 -1.15
N ILE A 92 0.21 -11.53 -1.29
CA ILE A 92 1.50 -12.18 -1.09
C ILE A 92 2.07 -12.50 -2.47
N PHE A 93 3.35 -12.22 -2.67
CA PHE A 93 4.11 -12.66 -3.83
C PHE A 93 5.32 -13.41 -3.33
N VAL A 94 5.66 -14.50 -4.03
CA VAL A 94 6.81 -15.31 -3.68
C VAL A 94 7.68 -15.48 -4.91
N LYS A 95 8.98 -15.39 -4.69
CA LYS A 95 10.00 -15.83 -5.61
C LYS A 95 10.78 -16.92 -4.91
N ASP A 96 10.53 -18.17 -5.28
CA ASP A 96 11.40 -19.27 -4.91
C ASP A 96 12.75 -19.11 -5.60
N ILE A 97 13.80 -19.59 -4.93
CA ILE A 97 15.19 -19.50 -5.33
C ILE A 97 15.82 -20.88 -5.08
N GLU A 98 16.29 -21.48 -6.16
CA GLU A 98 17.19 -22.65 -6.09
C GLU A 98 18.56 -22.17 -5.61
N ASP A 99 19.05 -22.77 -4.52
CA ASP A 99 20.40 -22.55 -4.02
C ASP A 99 21.34 -23.69 -4.50
N GLU A 100 22.55 -23.81 -3.94
CA GLU A 100 23.46 -24.88 -4.36
C GLU A 100 22.95 -26.26 -3.92
N LEU A 101 22.42 -27.02 -4.88
CA LEU A 101 21.92 -28.38 -4.72
C LEU A 101 22.84 -29.25 -3.85
N SER A 102 22.31 -29.71 -2.72
CA SER A 102 23.02 -30.67 -1.89
C SER A 102 22.98 -32.08 -2.52
N PRO A 103 23.96 -32.96 -2.21
CA PRO A 103 23.89 -34.36 -2.65
C PRO A 103 22.63 -35.10 -2.18
N ALA A 104 22.00 -34.65 -1.10
CA ALA A 104 20.80 -35.24 -0.53
C ALA A 104 19.51 -34.80 -1.25
N GLU A 105 19.52 -33.63 -1.90
CA GLU A 105 18.40 -33.03 -2.62
C GLU A 105 18.40 -33.37 -4.10
N LYS A 106 19.59 -33.51 -4.71
CA LYS A 106 19.78 -33.88 -6.12
C LYS A 106 18.90 -35.03 -6.66
N PRO A 107 18.59 -36.11 -5.91
CA PRO A 107 17.71 -37.16 -6.43
C PRO A 107 16.20 -36.86 -6.31
N TYR A 108 15.82 -35.79 -5.59
CA TYR A 108 14.43 -35.41 -5.30
C TYR A 108 14.03 -34.04 -5.86
N ASP A 109 14.98 -33.21 -6.27
CA ASP A 109 14.74 -31.93 -6.93
C ASP A 109 13.91 -32.10 -8.21
N LEU A 110 12.79 -31.36 -8.29
CA LEU A 110 11.87 -31.37 -9.43
C LEU A 110 11.99 -30.07 -10.25
N THR A 111 12.62 -29.01 -9.73
CA THR A 111 12.70 -27.67 -10.33
C THR A 111 14.08 -26.98 -10.14
N PRO A 112 15.14 -27.53 -10.77
CA PRO A 112 16.55 -27.12 -10.61
C PRO A 112 16.90 -25.66 -10.97
N GLU A 113 15.93 -24.86 -11.39
CA GLU A 113 16.12 -23.47 -11.80
C GLU A 113 15.35 -22.47 -10.91
N LYS A 114 14.47 -22.93 -10.02
CA LYS A 114 13.52 -22.06 -9.31
C LYS A 114 13.33 -22.38 -7.84
N GLY A 115 13.62 -23.57 -7.35
CA GLY A 115 13.33 -23.96 -5.97
C GLY A 115 11.83 -24.11 -5.68
N GLU A 116 11.54 -24.72 -4.53
CA GLU A 116 10.23 -25.32 -4.21
C GLU A 116 9.73 -24.96 -2.80
N LEU A 117 10.51 -24.18 -2.05
CA LEU A 117 10.25 -23.90 -0.63
C LEU A 117 8.85 -23.34 -0.34
N SER A 118 8.32 -22.43 -1.17
CA SER A 118 6.99 -21.88 -0.96
C SER A 118 5.87 -22.92 -1.04
N SER A 119 6.09 -24.01 -1.78
CA SER A 119 5.14 -25.11 -1.84
C SER A 119 5.18 -25.95 -0.55
N CYS A 120 6.33 -26.03 0.12
CA CYS A 120 6.51 -26.79 1.36
C CYS A 120 6.11 -26.02 2.62
N ILE A 121 5.94 -24.69 2.53
CA ILE A 121 5.46 -23.87 3.63
C ILE A 121 3.93 -23.84 3.66
N ILE A 122 3.34 -24.20 4.80
CA ILE A 122 1.92 -24.07 5.11
C ILE A 122 1.70 -22.79 5.90
N VAL A 123 0.82 -21.92 5.43
CA VAL A 123 0.26 -20.82 6.20
C VAL A 123 -0.92 -21.37 7.00
N GLU A 124 -0.74 -21.58 8.30
CA GLU A 124 -1.75 -22.20 9.15
C GLU A 124 -2.91 -21.25 9.46
N LYS A 125 -2.60 -19.97 9.70
CA LYS A 125 -3.58 -18.92 10.03
C LYS A 125 -3.02 -17.54 9.74
N ILE A 126 -3.93 -16.62 9.41
CA ILE A 126 -3.66 -15.18 9.38
C ILE A 126 -4.73 -14.54 10.26
N THR A 127 -4.32 -13.93 11.36
CA THR A 127 -5.25 -13.26 12.27
C THR A 127 -5.12 -11.75 12.19
N VAL A 128 -6.25 -11.05 12.20
CA VAL A 128 -6.35 -9.60 12.30
C VAL A 128 -7.09 -9.27 13.58
N ASN A 129 -6.42 -8.58 14.52
CA ASN A 129 -6.93 -8.34 15.86
C ASN A 129 -7.49 -9.62 16.52
N SER A 130 -6.73 -10.73 16.40
CA SER A 130 -7.08 -12.07 16.89
C SER A 130 -8.21 -12.81 16.16
N LYS A 131 -8.78 -12.25 15.08
CA LYS A 131 -9.76 -12.96 14.23
C LYS A 131 -9.07 -13.58 13.02
N ASP A 132 -9.25 -14.87 12.80
CA ASP A 132 -8.73 -15.54 11.60
C ASP A 132 -9.44 -15.04 10.33
N VAL A 133 -8.66 -14.81 9.28
CA VAL A 133 -9.14 -14.39 7.96
C VAL A 133 -8.84 -15.41 6.87
N LEU A 134 -8.17 -16.51 7.20
CA LEU A 134 -8.06 -17.67 6.31
C LEU A 134 -9.18 -18.67 6.61
N ASP A 135 -9.77 -19.23 5.56
CA ASP A 135 -10.81 -20.25 5.70
C ASP A 135 -10.22 -21.61 6.13
N SER A 136 -8.99 -21.90 5.70
CA SER A 136 -8.29 -23.14 6.04
C SER A 136 -6.77 -23.00 5.82
N PRO A 137 -5.94 -23.83 6.50
CA PRO A 137 -4.51 -23.90 6.25
C PRO A 137 -4.22 -24.16 4.76
N THR A 138 -3.32 -23.37 4.19
CA THR A 138 -3.05 -23.37 2.73
C THR A 138 -1.55 -23.23 2.48
N ARG A 139 -1.03 -23.77 1.36
CA ARG A 139 0.39 -23.60 1.01
C ARG A 139 0.68 -22.14 0.68
N LEU A 140 1.89 -21.67 0.97
CA LEU A 140 2.28 -20.29 0.69
C LEU A 140 2.22 -20.00 -0.82
N SER A 141 2.63 -20.96 -1.66
CA SER A 141 2.50 -20.88 -3.12
C SER A 141 1.06 -20.68 -3.60
N ASP A 142 0.09 -21.30 -2.93
CA ASP A 142 -1.33 -21.20 -3.28
C ASP A 142 -1.95 -19.84 -2.93
N LEU A 143 -1.31 -19.04 -2.09
CA LEU A 143 -1.75 -17.69 -1.74
C LEU A 143 -1.20 -16.61 -2.68
N VAL A 144 -0.25 -16.96 -3.56
CA VAL A 144 0.43 -16.00 -4.43
C VAL A 144 -0.57 -15.25 -5.33
N GLY A 145 -0.55 -13.92 -5.24
CA GLY A 145 -1.38 -13.03 -6.04
C GLY A 145 -2.88 -13.01 -5.67
N LYS A 146 -3.32 -13.84 -4.72
CA LYS A 146 -4.71 -13.84 -4.25
C LYS A 146 -4.94 -12.70 -3.27
N GLU A 147 -6.15 -12.14 -3.30
CA GLU A 147 -6.58 -11.15 -2.33
C GLU A 147 -6.90 -11.84 -1.00
N ILE A 148 -6.19 -11.47 0.06
CA ILE A 148 -6.50 -11.85 1.43
C ILE A 148 -7.09 -10.63 2.12
N ARG A 149 -8.41 -10.63 2.34
CA ARG A 149 -9.10 -9.50 2.95
C ARG A 149 -8.83 -9.46 4.46
N LEU A 150 -8.08 -8.47 4.90
CA LEU A 150 -7.69 -8.30 6.30
C LEU A 150 -8.78 -7.58 7.11
N PHE A 151 -9.45 -6.59 6.50
CA PHE A 151 -10.43 -5.76 7.20
C PHE A 151 -11.47 -5.18 6.24
N THR A 152 -12.71 -5.07 6.72
CA THR A 152 -13.81 -4.32 6.09
C THR A 152 -14.56 -3.54 7.17
N GLY A 153 -14.89 -2.28 6.89
CA GLY A 153 -15.65 -1.42 7.80
C GLY A 153 -15.28 0.05 7.61
N GLY A 154 -14.56 0.61 8.59
CA GLY A 154 -14.13 2.01 8.60
C GLY A 154 -13.02 2.23 9.62
N LEU A 155 -11.79 1.84 9.27
CA LEU A 155 -10.61 2.03 10.11
C LEU A 155 -10.29 3.52 10.17
N LYS A 156 -10.55 4.14 11.33
CA LYS A 156 -10.45 5.60 11.48
C LYS A 156 -9.00 6.05 11.45
N SER A 157 -8.81 7.36 11.25
CA SER A 157 -7.49 7.98 11.37
C SER A 157 -6.81 7.57 12.68
N LYS A 158 -5.54 7.18 12.57
CA LYS A 158 -4.64 6.69 13.63
C LYS A 158 -5.02 5.34 14.25
N GLU A 159 -6.13 4.72 13.88
CA GLU A 159 -6.42 3.34 14.29
C GLU A 159 -5.44 2.37 13.62
N THR A 160 -5.20 1.26 14.30
CA THR A 160 -4.20 0.26 13.93
C THR A 160 -4.82 -1.13 13.93
N LEU A 161 -4.44 -1.94 12.96
CA LEU A 161 -4.74 -3.37 12.88
C LEU A 161 -3.49 -4.14 13.24
N GLU A 162 -3.57 -5.07 14.19
CA GLU A 162 -2.53 -6.07 14.44
C GLU A 162 -2.77 -7.26 13.51
N VAL A 163 -1.77 -7.62 12.71
CA VAL A 163 -1.79 -8.77 11.81
C VAL A 163 -0.76 -9.78 12.29
N LYS A 164 -1.17 -11.04 12.47
CA LYS A 164 -0.27 -12.16 12.77
C LYS A 164 -0.45 -13.25 11.73
N MET A 165 0.66 -13.77 11.22
CA MET A 165 0.67 -14.91 10.32
C MET A 165 1.49 -16.03 10.96
N THR A 166 0.92 -17.23 10.98
CA THR A 166 1.60 -18.43 11.46
C THR A 166 1.92 -19.31 10.27
N MET A 167 3.21 -19.51 10.04
CA MET A 167 3.73 -20.33 8.95
C MET A 167 4.43 -21.54 9.53
N LYS A 168 4.42 -22.63 8.78
CA LYS A 168 5.01 -23.89 9.20
C LYS A 168 5.63 -24.60 8.01
N LEU A 169 6.83 -25.12 8.16
CA LEU A 169 7.36 -26.05 7.17
C LEU A 169 6.64 -27.39 7.35
N ALA A 170 6.07 -27.93 6.28
CA ALA A 170 5.29 -29.16 6.33
C ALA A 170 6.11 -30.29 6.98
N ARG A 171 5.45 -31.18 7.75
CA ARG A 171 6.16 -32.27 8.46
C ARG A 171 6.68 -33.34 7.52
N ASP A 172 6.01 -33.46 6.38
CA ASP A 172 6.30 -34.32 5.25
C ASP A 172 7.09 -33.61 4.16
N ALA A 173 7.54 -32.36 4.39
CA ALA A 173 8.51 -31.71 3.50
C ALA A 173 9.76 -32.58 3.44
N GLY A 174 10.06 -33.06 2.24
CA GLY A 174 11.21 -33.91 1.98
C GLY A 174 12.44 -33.09 1.65
N ASN A 175 13.37 -33.74 0.96
CA ASN A 175 14.64 -33.10 0.61
C ASN A 175 14.51 -32.11 -0.56
N GLU A 176 13.37 -32.09 -1.25
CA GLU A 176 13.10 -31.27 -2.44
C GLU A 176 13.11 -29.75 -2.20
N CYS A 177 13.05 -29.30 -0.94
CA CYS A 177 13.14 -27.89 -0.58
C CYS A 177 14.19 -27.62 0.50
N MET A 178 15.21 -28.50 0.61
CA MET A 178 16.10 -28.53 1.77
C MET A 178 17.13 -27.40 1.72
N THR A 179 17.62 -27.05 0.54
CA THR A 179 18.58 -25.93 0.39
C THR A 179 17.94 -24.66 -0.13
N ASP A 180 16.74 -24.76 -0.70
CA ASP A 180 16.02 -23.64 -1.27
C ASP A 180 15.75 -22.50 -0.31
N SER A 181 15.65 -21.31 -0.92
CA SER A 181 15.18 -20.11 -0.25
C SER A 181 13.98 -19.51 -0.98
N ALA A 182 13.21 -18.69 -0.27
CA ALA A 182 12.06 -18.00 -0.85
C ALA A 182 12.06 -16.53 -0.40
N GLU A 183 12.00 -15.63 -1.38
CA GLU A 183 11.76 -14.22 -1.14
C GLU A 183 10.26 -13.94 -1.14
N VAL A 184 9.73 -13.48 0.00
CA VAL A 184 8.31 -13.18 0.16
C VAL A 184 8.10 -11.66 0.21
N MET A 185 7.33 -11.15 -0.74
CA MET A 185 6.86 -9.77 -0.78
C MET A 185 5.40 -9.71 -0.32
N MET A 186 5.11 -8.76 0.56
CA MET A 186 3.74 -8.48 1.01
C MET A 186 3.33 -7.09 0.54
N LYS A 187 2.23 -7.00 -0.19
CA LYS A 187 1.62 -5.74 -0.62
C LYS A 187 0.32 -5.52 0.13
N ILE A 188 0.24 -4.42 0.87
CA ILE A 188 -0.99 -3.97 1.50
C ILE A 188 -1.68 -2.97 0.57
N VAL A 189 -2.97 -3.18 0.33
CA VAL A 189 -3.82 -2.28 -0.44
C VAL A 189 -4.97 -1.86 0.46
N ALA A 190 -5.21 -0.56 0.51
CA ALA A 190 -6.32 0.00 1.26
C ALA A 190 -7.22 0.81 0.33
N THR A 191 -8.52 0.71 0.53
CA THR A 191 -9.52 1.49 -0.21
C THR A 191 -10.55 2.07 0.74
N GLN A 192 -11.19 3.17 0.32
CA GLN A 192 -12.38 3.69 0.99
C GLN A 192 -13.56 2.75 0.80
#